data_AF-A0A1Q7Q5C1-F1
#
_entry.id   AF-A0A1Q7Q5C1-F1
#
_cell.length_a   1.000
_cell.length_b   1.000
_cell.length_c   1.000
_cell.angle_alpha   90.00
_cell.angle_beta   90.00
_cell.angle_gamma   90.00
#
_symmetry.space_group_name_H-M   'P 1'
#
loop_
_entity.id
_entity.type
_entity.pdbx_description
1 polymer ?
#
loop_
_entity_poly.entity_id
_entity_poly.type
_entity_poly.pdbx_seq_one_letter_code
_entity_poly.pdbx_strand_id
1 'polypeptide(L)'
;MKRALLLAALLPLPAFAYNEAVHAFITRHALPLDRPVAPPSQDDLDAFRAQFWVRASEHPGFERRYPTIHDFDAWAFKEFLMLDPAARVHGFEPLPDDDAGTLHRLLELASRWPDDDERNRHRYLHDPRTRQIVRGPDGSPIPYDPATLDFGSLTGTTSQGHAHYGLVDGPLSDDPEVLKKEPWRFAVPPTAHAYGAEFVQVYTDLAALAAQSRLPSAVWLQAAFAGAAFHHLEDLCNQIHTVQVGIYEFLETAFLQSKLRDLQTLGGLFGERHSLEQVGLRLIANHHLLSEDLFAKHLGEMQLADIDQPDAEIAAAPDLARAIVERSSREAPQVYRLAWRFSTKTLRDGVSGHEYDGSKGDDPDAYVERTPEARAAIEEFDVIEIRGLRRAVTAVREWQRRFPGKPHDPVPQLVAYHEQAAARRAAYKPPASGHPGVAWGYPISVVALLGAAVAFARRKSRPPKAA
;
A
#
# COMPACT_ATOMS: atom_id res chain seq x y z
N MET A 1 -11.61 11.43 -42.12
CA MET A 1 -10.80 12.05 -41.04
C MET A 1 -11.54 12.16 -39.69
N LYS A 2 -12.87 12.37 -39.63
CA LYS A 2 -13.61 12.49 -38.34
C LYS A 2 -13.94 11.17 -37.61
N ARG A 3 -13.77 10.00 -38.24
CA ARG A 3 -14.02 8.68 -37.60
C ARG A 3 -12.78 8.04 -36.95
N ALA A 4 -11.56 8.47 -37.33
CA ALA A 4 -10.33 7.96 -36.71
C ALA A 4 -10.06 8.60 -35.33
N LEU A 5 -10.49 9.86 -35.13
CA LEU A 5 -10.38 10.56 -33.84
C LEU A 5 -11.37 10.05 -32.78
N LEU A 6 -12.48 9.42 -33.18
CA LEU A 6 -13.46 8.84 -32.23
C LEU A 6 -13.06 7.44 -31.75
N LEU A 7 -12.19 6.74 -32.48
CA LEU A 7 -11.66 5.42 -32.10
C LEU A 7 -10.45 5.53 -31.15
N ALA A 8 -9.73 6.66 -31.16
CA ALA A 8 -8.68 6.93 -30.17
C ALA A 8 -9.25 7.30 -28.78
N ALA A 9 -10.50 7.76 -28.71
CA ALA A 9 -11.22 8.06 -27.46
C ALA A 9 -11.98 6.86 -26.87
N LEU A 10 -11.85 5.68 -27.49
CA LEU A 10 -12.49 4.42 -27.07
C LEU A 10 -11.46 3.33 -26.73
N LEU A 11 -10.17 3.67 -26.68
CA LEU A 11 -9.18 2.80 -26.08
C LEU A 11 -9.29 2.98 -24.55
N PRO A 12 -9.73 1.96 -23.80
CA PRO A 12 -9.58 2.02 -22.35
C PRO A 12 -8.09 2.20 -22.08
N LEU A 13 -7.73 3.26 -21.37
CA LEU A 13 -6.43 3.33 -20.74
C LEU A 13 -6.35 2.10 -19.81
N PRO A 14 -5.27 1.31 -19.86
CA PRO A 14 -5.05 0.30 -18.84
C PRO A 14 -5.08 1.01 -17.49
N ALA A 15 -5.88 0.47 -16.59
CA ALA A 15 -6.04 1.01 -15.27
C ALA A 15 -5.00 0.33 -14.38
N PHE A 16 -4.07 1.14 -13.88
CA PHE A 16 -2.91 0.73 -13.11
C PHE A 16 -3.21 0.96 -11.61
N ALA A 17 -2.42 0.33 -10.74
CA ALA A 17 -2.50 0.55 -9.30
C ALA A 17 -1.78 1.83 -8.91
N TYR A 18 -2.22 2.47 -7.81
CA TYR A 18 -1.61 3.63 -7.14
C TYR A 18 -1.07 4.68 -8.11
N ASN A 19 -1.93 5.64 -8.46
CA ASN A 19 -1.80 6.61 -9.56
C ASN A 19 -0.36 6.91 -10.07
N GLU A 20 0.17 6.01 -10.88
CA GLU A 20 1.53 5.93 -11.37
C GLU A 20 1.92 7.14 -12.22
N ALA A 21 0.90 7.82 -12.77
CA ALA A 21 1.06 9.08 -13.47
C ALA A 21 1.59 10.21 -12.57
N VAL A 22 1.25 10.20 -11.27
CA VAL A 22 1.72 11.20 -10.30
C VAL A 22 3.20 10.99 -9.98
N HIS A 23 3.64 9.74 -9.77
CA HIS A 23 5.06 9.38 -9.61
C HIS A 23 5.90 9.85 -10.80
N ALA A 24 5.45 9.49 -12.01
CA ALA A 24 6.06 9.94 -13.25
C ALA A 24 6.10 11.47 -13.37
N PHE A 25 5.03 12.17 -12.99
CA PHE A 25 4.97 13.63 -12.97
C PHE A 25 6.01 14.23 -12.01
N ILE A 26 6.06 13.75 -10.76
CA ILE A 26 7.00 14.24 -9.74
C ILE A 26 8.43 14.05 -10.21
N THR A 27 8.79 12.83 -10.59
CA THR A 27 10.16 12.50 -11.01
C THR A 27 10.59 13.32 -12.23
N ARG A 28 9.72 13.46 -13.24
CA ARG A 28 9.98 14.29 -14.42
C ARG A 28 10.17 15.77 -14.08
N HIS A 29 9.33 16.30 -13.18
CA HIS A 29 9.39 17.70 -12.76
C HIS A 29 10.62 17.98 -11.88
N ALA A 30 11.00 17.01 -11.05
CA ALA A 30 12.13 17.12 -10.14
C ALA A 30 13.48 17.04 -10.87
N LEU A 31 13.61 16.16 -11.89
CA LEU A 31 14.89 15.76 -12.48
C LEU A 31 14.90 15.85 -14.03
N PRO A 32 15.27 17.00 -14.61
CA PRO A 32 15.37 17.17 -16.06
C PRO A 32 16.71 16.62 -16.62
N LEU A 33 16.99 15.34 -16.41
CA LEU A 33 18.25 14.69 -16.84
C LEU A 33 18.09 13.90 -18.14
N ASP A 34 18.51 14.46 -19.27
CA ASP A 34 18.37 13.80 -20.57
C ASP A 34 19.72 13.35 -21.15
N ARG A 35 19.98 12.04 -21.07
CA ARG A 35 21.11 11.38 -21.75
C ARG A 35 20.72 9.98 -22.22
N PRO A 36 21.28 9.47 -23.33
CA PRO A 36 21.03 8.09 -23.76
C PRO A 36 21.47 7.09 -22.68
N VAL A 37 20.71 6.01 -22.56
CA VAL A 37 21.01 4.89 -21.66
C VAL A 37 20.64 3.58 -22.37
N ALA A 38 21.47 2.55 -22.21
CA ALA A 38 21.21 1.23 -22.77
C ALA A 38 20.71 0.28 -21.67
N PRO A 39 19.71 -0.56 -21.96
CA PRO A 39 19.22 -1.56 -21.00
C PRO A 39 20.29 -2.62 -20.69
N PRO A 40 20.21 -3.28 -19.53
CA PRO A 40 21.14 -4.32 -19.15
C PRO A 40 20.93 -5.59 -19.99
N SER A 41 22.02 -6.28 -20.29
CA SER A 41 21.96 -7.67 -20.75
C SER A 41 21.73 -8.63 -19.57
N GLN A 42 21.40 -9.89 -19.87
CA GLN A 42 21.35 -10.94 -18.84
C GLN A 42 22.69 -11.08 -18.11
N ASP A 43 23.82 -11.00 -18.83
CA ASP A 43 25.16 -11.07 -18.24
C ASP A 43 25.43 -9.91 -17.27
N ASP A 44 24.94 -8.71 -17.59
CA ASP A 44 25.07 -7.56 -16.69
C ASP A 44 24.27 -7.76 -15.40
N LEU A 45 23.05 -8.29 -15.49
CA LEU A 45 22.18 -8.57 -14.33
C LEU A 45 22.78 -9.66 -13.44
N ASP A 46 23.31 -10.72 -14.05
CA ASP A 46 23.97 -11.80 -13.33
C ASP A 46 25.26 -11.32 -12.66
N ALA A 47 26.04 -10.48 -13.33
CA ALA A 47 27.25 -9.88 -12.76
C ALA A 47 26.92 -8.90 -11.62
N PHE A 48 25.86 -8.09 -11.74
CA PHE A 48 25.40 -7.20 -10.68
C PHE A 48 24.98 -8.00 -9.43
N ARG A 49 24.17 -9.05 -9.63
CA ARG A 49 23.75 -9.97 -8.56
C ARG A 49 24.96 -10.66 -7.89
N ALA A 50 25.97 -11.05 -8.67
CA ALA A 50 27.19 -11.63 -8.14
C ALA A 50 27.98 -10.63 -7.27
N GLN A 51 28.03 -9.35 -7.65
CA GLN A 51 28.66 -8.32 -6.81
C GLN A 51 27.92 -8.13 -5.48
N PHE A 52 26.58 -8.17 -5.49
CA PHE A 52 25.79 -8.15 -4.26
C PHE A 52 26.13 -9.37 -3.39
N TRP A 53 26.09 -10.58 -3.96
CA TRP A 53 26.36 -11.83 -3.23
C TRP A 53 27.75 -11.85 -2.59
N VAL A 54 28.79 -11.38 -3.29
CA VAL A 54 30.17 -11.32 -2.75
C VAL A 54 30.25 -10.44 -1.51
N ARG A 55 29.55 -9.29 -1.49
CA ARG A 55 29.51 -8.43 -0.31
C ARG A 55 28.65 -9.04 0.80
N ALA A 56 27.50 -9.62 0.42
CA ALA A 56 26.56 -10.18 1.37
C ALA A 56 27.07 -11.45 2.06
N SER A 57 27.92 -12.25 1.40
CA SER A 57 28.51 -13.47 1.97
C SER A 57 29.51 -13.22 3.10
N GLU A 58 29.92 -11.97 3.33
CA GLU A 58 30.64 -11.57 4.55
C GLU A 58 29.77 -11.66 5.81
N HIS A 59 28.44 -11.78 5.67
CA HIS A 59 27.48 -11.92 6.76
C HIS A 59 27.06 -13.38 6.98
N PRO A 60 27.35 -13.97 8.16
CA PRO A 60 27.04 -15.39 8.42
C PRO A 60 25.56 -15.76 8.30
N GLY A 61 24.64 -14.81 8.51
CA GLY A 61 23.22 -15.04 8.30
C GLY A 61 22.85 -15.25 6.83
N PHE A 62 23.48 -14.48 5.94
CA PHE A 62 23.29 -14.58 4.50
C PHE A 62 23.98 -15.82 3.93
N GLU A 63 25.27 -16.03 4.24
CA GLU A 63 26.05 -17.16 3.74
C GLU A 63 25.41 -18.52 4.10
N ARG A 64 24.84 -18.65 5.30
CA ARG A 64 24.10 -19.87 5.69
C ARG A 64 22.87 -20.13 4.82
N ARG A 65 22.21 -19.08 4.31
CA ARG A 65 21.03 -19.19 3.45
C ARG A 65 21.41 -19.41 1.99
N TYR A 66 22.50 -18.79 1.53
CA TYR A 66 22.99 -18.84 0.15
C TYR A 66 24.49 -19.17 0.11
N PRO A 67 24.89 -20.43 0.37
CA PRO A 67 26.29 -20.82 0.55
C PRO A 67 27.17 -20.60 -0.67
N THR A 68 26.59 -20.66 -1.86
CA THR A 68 27.30 -20.43 -3.12
C THR A 68 26.55 -19.41 -3.97
N ILE A 69 27.26 -18.78 -4.91
CA ILE A 69 26.64 -17.88 -5.89
C ILE A 69 25.54 -18.55 -6.71
N HIS A 70 25.61 -19.86 -6.92
CA HIS A 70 24.61 -20.62 -7.66
C HIS A 70 23.30 -20.80 -6.88
N ASP A 71 23.33 -20.63 -5.56
CA ASP A 71 22.14 -20.63 -4.72
C ASP A 71 21.43 -19.26 -4.71
N PHE A 72 22.05 -18.23 -5.32
CA PHE A 72 21.57 -16.85 -5.34
C PHE A 72 21.26 -16.38 -6.77
N ASP A 73 20.25 -17.00 -7.37
CA ASP A 73 19.69 -16.59 -8.67
C ASP A 73 18.75 -15.38 -8.53
N ALA A 74 18.14 -14.94 -9.65
CA ALA A 74 17.22 -13.80 -9.64
C ALA A 74 16.02 -14.01 -8.69
N TRP A 75 15.53 -15.25 -8.58
CA TRP A 75 14.46 -15.61 -7.64
C TRP A 75 14.91 -15.39 -6.19
N ALA A 76 16.05 -15.96 -5.80
CA ALA A 76 16.62 -15.80 -4.47
C ALA A 76 16.95 -14.34 -4.14
N PHE A 77 17.42 -13.57 -5.11
CA PHE A 77 17.73 -12.16 -4.92
C PHE A 77 16.48 -11.32 -4.63
N LYS A 78 15.40 -11.52 -5.40
CA LYS A 78 14.10 -10.87 -5.16
C LYS A 78 13.51 -11.25 -3.80
N GLU A 79 13.50 -12.55 -3.46
CA GLU A 79 13.01 -13.00 -2.16
C GLU A 79 13.83 -12.37 -1.01
N PHE A 80 15.16 -12.30 -1.15
CA PHE A 80 16.03 -11.71 -0.14
C PHE A 80 15.76 -10.20 0.07
N LEU A 81 15.31 -9.51 -0.97
CA LEU A 81 14.94 -8.10 -0.93
C LEU A 81 13.48 -7.86 -0.56
N MET A 82 12.79 -8.86 0.02
CA MET A 82 11.40 -8.75 0.47
C MET A 82 10.40 -8.55 -0.69
N LEU A 83 10.75 -8.95 -1.91
CA LEU A 83 9.90 -8.87 -3.10
C LEU A 83 9.22 -10.22 -3.39
N ASP A 84 8.21 -10.21 -4.26
CA ASP A 84 7.67 -11.43 -4.86
C ASP A 84 8.73 -12.04 -5.80
N PRO A 85 9.27 -13.21 -5.48
CA PRO A 85 10.27 -13.82 -6.34
C PRO A 85 9.71 -14.39 -7.65
N ALA A 86 8.38 -14.56 -7.76
CA ALA A 86 7.70 -14.99 -8.97
C ALA A 86 7.37 -13.83 -9.94
N ALA A 87 7.30 -12.60 -9.45
CA ALA A 87 7.05 -11.41 -10.25
C ALA A 87 8.23 -11.14 -11.22
N ARG A 88 7.95 -10.52 -12.37
CA ARG A 88 8.97 -10.14 -13.35
C ARG A 88 9.40 -8.70 -13.08
N VAL A 89 10.56 -8.52 -12.46
CA VAL A 89 10.94 -7.23 -11.88
C VAL A 89 12.05 -6.55 -12.69
N HIS A 90 11.82 -5.29 -13.08
CA HIS A 90 12.81 -4.49 -13.80
C HIS A 90 14.11 -4.36 -12.99
N GLY A 91 15.25 -4.59 -13.63
CA GLY A 91 16.57 -4.57 -12.98
C GLY A 91 16.99 -5.86 -12.25
N PHE A 92 16.15 -6.90 -12.28
CA PHE A 92 16.48 -8.24 -11.76
C PHE A 92 16.54 -9.31 -12.86
N GLU A 93 15.81 -9.08 -13.93
CA GLU A 93 15.71 -9.93 -15.11
C GLU A 93 15.40 -9.05 -16.35
N PRO A 94 15.77 -9.48 -17.57
CA PRO A 94 15.51 -8.68 -18.77
C PRO A 94 14.02 -8.70 -19.13
N LEU A 95 13.45 -7.52 -19.34
CA LEU A 95 12.05 -7.31 -19.70
C LEU A 95 11.92 -6.60 -21.06
N PRO A 96 10.81 -6.82 -21.81
CA PRO A 96 10.64 -6.24 -23.14
C PRO A 96 10.67 -4.70 -23.16
N ASP A 97 10.25 -4.07 -22.07
CA ASP A 97 10.07 -2.62 -21.96
C ASP A 97 11.24 -1.92 -21.25
N ASP A 98 12.40 -2.60 -21.11
CA ASP A 98 13.60 -2.03 -20.48
C ASP A 98 14.28 -0.93 -21.31
N ASP A 99 14.03 -0.89 -22.63
CA ASP A 99 14.58 0.13 -23.50
C ASP A 99 13.79 1.45 -23.38
N ALA A 100 14.16 2.24 -22.39
CA ALA A 100 13.62 3.58 -22.16
C ALA A 100 14.21 4.64 -23.12
N GLY A 101 15.28 4.33 -23.85
CA GLY A 101 16.04 5.25 -24.72
C GLY A 101 16.85 6.31 -23.97
N THR A 102 16.26 7.02 -23.01
CA THR A 102 16.93 8.10 -22.25
C THR A 102 16.80 7.91 -20.74
N LEU A 103 17.77 8.48 -20.00
CA LEU A 103 17.79 8.46 -18.55
C LEU A 103 16.56 9.13 -17.94
N HIS A 104 16.08 10.22 -18.54
CA HIS A 104 14.88 10.92 -18.08
C HIS A 104 13.67 10.00 -18.12
N ARG A 105 13.46 9.35 -19.27
CA ARG A 105 12.35 8.41 -19.47
C ARG A 105 12.51 7.18 -18.58
N LEU A 106 13.73 6.70 -18.37
CA LEU A 106 14.01 5.58 -17.49
C LEU A 106 13.61 5.89 -16.05
N LEU A 107 13.99 7.05 -15.51
CA LEU A 107 13.62 7.44 -14.15
C LEU A 107 12.10 7.59 -14.00
N GLU A 108 11.43 8.19 -14.99
CA GLU A 108 9.97 8.29 -15.02
C GLU A 108 9.30 6.91 -14.96
N LEU A 109 9.75 5.96 -15.81
CA LEU A 109 9.24 4.59 -15.79
C LEU A 109 9.57 3.87 -14.47
N ALA A 110 10.81 4.00 -14.01
CA ALA A 110 11.28 3.34 -12.80
C ALA A 110 10.60 3.81 -11.52
N SER A 111 10.13 5.06 -11.47
CA SER A 111 9.28 5.58 -10.38
C SER A 111 7.88 4.95 -10.31
N ARG A 112 7.47 4.22 -11.35
CA ARG A 112 6.17 3.54 -11.43
C ARG A 112 6.26 2.04 -11.25
N TRP A 113 7.40 1.46 -11.62
CA TRP A 113 7.57 0.01 -11.67
C TRP A 113 7.20 -0.74 -10.39
N PRO A 114 7.42 -0.22 -9.17
CA PRO A 114 6.98 -0.91 -7.97
C PRO A 114 5.48 -1.24 -7.91
N ASP A 115 4.63 -0.48 -8.60
CA ASP A 115 3.20 -0.80 -8.80
C ASP A 115 2.93 -1.63 -10.05
N ASP A 116 3.65 -1.32 -11.14
CA ASP A 116 3.38 -1.88 -12.47
C ASP A 116 3.87 -3.34 -12.61
N ASP A 117 4.95 -3.72 -11.93
CA ASP A 117 5.61 -5.02 -12.11
C ASP A 117 5.28 -6.06 -11.03
N GLU A 118 4.33 -5.74 -10.16
CA GLU A 118 3.76 -6.61 -9.12
C GLU A 118 4.76 -7.10 -8.06
N ARG A 119 5.98 -6.54 -7.99
CA ARG A 119 7.03 -6.95 -7.03
C ARG A 119 6.58 -6.95 -5.57
N ASN A 120 5.60 -6.12 -5.21
CA ASN A 120 5.10 -5.97 -3.84
C ASN A 120 3.79 -6.76 -3.58
N ARG A 121 3.23 -7.42 -4.61
CA ARG A 121 2.01 -8.23 -4.52
C ARG A 121 2.33 -9.67 -4.21
N HIS A 122 1.33 -10.46 -3.81
CA HIS A 122 1.41 -11.93 -3.87
C HIS A 122 2.63 -12.56 -3.17
N ARG A 123 3.14 -11.92 -2.11
CA ARG A 123 4.34 -12.40 -1.39
C ARG A 123 4.02 -13.57 -0.50
N TYR A 124 3.87 -14.71 -1.15
CA TYR A 124 3.60 -16.00 -0.56
C TYR A 124 4.89 -16.67 -0.11
N LEU A 125 4.76 -17.60 0.82
CA LEU A 125 5.81 -18.55 1.11
C LEU A 125 5.88 -19.56 -0.05
N HIS A 126 7.07 -19.75 -0.62
CA HIS A 126 7.32 -20.76 -1.64
C HIS A 126 8.14 -21.91 -1.07
N ASP A 127 7.87 -23.13 -1.54
CA ASP A 127 8.71 -24.29 -1.26
C ASP A 127 10.06 -24.09 -1.98
N PRO A 128 11.20 -24.15 -1.28
CA PRO A 128 12.51 -23.84 -1.87
C PRO A 128 12.96 -24.84 -2.93
N ARG A 129 12.37 -26.05 -2.99
CA ARG A 129 12.72 -27.09 -3.96
C ARG A 129 11.86 -27.02 -5.20
N THR A 130 10.57 -26.75 -5.04
CA THR A 130 9.60 -26.76 -6.15
C THR A 130 9.20 -25.38 -6.65
N ARG A 131 9.51 -24.32 -5.87
CA ARG A 131 9.04 -22.93 -6.05
C ARG A 131 7.52 -22.79 -6.06
N GLN A 132 6.78 -23.82 -5.67
CA GLN A 132 5.33 -23.75 -5.56
C GLN A 132 4.92 -23.06 -4.28
N ILE A 133 3.77 -22.37 -4.33
CA ILE A 133 3.18 -21.71 -3.16
C ILE A 133 2.87 -22.76 -2.10
N VAL A 134 3.35 -22.52 -0.88
CA VAL A 134 2.99 -23.31 0.30
C VAL A 134 1.57 -22.95 0.71
N ARG A 135 0.73 -23.98 0.89
CA ARG A 135 -0.68 -23.83 1.26
C ARG A 135 -0.97 -24.36 2.65
N GLY A 136 -1.89 -23.69 3.34
CA GLY A 136 -2.44 -24.11 4.63
C GLY A 136 -3.39 -25.32 4.50
N PRO A 137 -3.87 -25.86 5.63
CA PRO A 137 -4.80 -26.99 5.64
C PRO A 137 -6.14 -26.74 4.92
N ASP A 138 -6.56 -25.49 4.84
CA ASP A 138 -7.76 -25.02 4.12
C ASP A 138 -7.49 -24.71 2.64
N GLY A 139 -6.25 -24.88 2.17
CA GLY A 139 -5.81 -24.58 0.82
C GLY A 139 -5.43 -23.13 0.58
N SER A 140 -5.55 -22.23 1.58
CA SER A 140 -5.15 -20.84 1.43
C SER A 140 -3.63 -20.72 1.23
N PRO A 141 -3.13 -19.73 0.48
CA PRO A 141 -1.70 -19.48 0.42
C PRO A 141 -1.19 -19.01 1.79
N ILE A 142 0.01 -19.43 2.17
CA ILE A 142 0.69 -18.94 3.38
C ILE A 142 1.52 -17.71 2.99
N PRO A 143 1.44 -16.58 3.72
CA PRO A 143 2.31 -15.43 3.47
C PRO A 143 3.78 -15.78 3.70
N TYR A 144 4.68 -15.17 2.92
CA TYR A 144 6.10 -15.17 3.25
C TYR A 144 6.33 -14.47 4.60
N ASP A 145 5.71 -13.32 4.81
CA ASP A 145 5.73 -12.64 6.09
C ASP A 145 4.31 -12.28 6.52
N PRO A 146 3.77 -12.85 7.61
CA PRO A 146 2.44 -12.51 8.10
C PRO A 146 2.24 -11.02 8.42
N ALA A 147 3.29 -10.27 8.75
CA ALA A 147 3.16 -8.82 9.01
C ALA A 147 2.65 -8.03 7.79
N THR A 148 2.76 -8.61 6.60
CA THR A 148 2.25 -8.00 5.35
C THR A 148 0.73 -7.88 5.34
N LEU A 149 0.04 -8.66 6.17
CA LEU A 149 -1.40 -8.61 6.38
C LEU A 149 -1.84 -7.41 7.22
N ASP A 150 -0.92 -6.78 7.97
CA ASP A 150 -1.25 -5.64 8.83
C ASP A 150 -1.73 -4.43 8.00
N PHE A 151 -1.42 -4.37 6.70
CA PHE A 151 -1.79 -3.28 5.80
C PHE A 151 -2.71 -3.71 4.65
N GLY A 152 -3.38 -4.85 4.76
CA GLY A 152 -4.33 -5.28 3.75
C GLY A 152 -4.52 -6.79 3.67
N SER A 153 -4.22 -7.36 2.52
CA SER A 153 -4.49 -8.78 2.25
C SER A 153 -3.34 -9.45 1.48
N LEU A 154 -3.47 -10.74 1.12
CA LEU A 154 -2.44 -11.40 0.29
C LEU A 154 -2.64 -11.21 -1.22
N THR A 155 -3.75 -10.61 -1.63
CA THR A 155 -4.18 -10.55 -3.03
C THR A 155 -4.74 -9.19 -3.40
N GLY A 156 -4.67 -8.84 -4.69
CA GLY A 156 -5.20 -7.57 -5.18
C GLY A 156 -4.38 -6.37 -4.69
N THR A 157 -4.91 -5.17 -4.92
CA THR A 157 -4.20 -3.91 -4.70
C THR A 157 -3.74 -3.72 -3.25
N THR A 158 -4.56 -4.14 -2.27
CA THR A 158 -4.23 -4.01 -0.84
C THR A 158 -3.09 -4.92 -0.38
N SER A 159 -2.64 -5.88 -1.20
CA SER A 159 -1.48 -6.70 -0.86
C SER A 159 -0.15 -5.96 -0.86
N GLN A 160 -0.14 -4.79 -1.48
CA GLN A 160 1.03 -3.95 -1.60
C GLN A 160 1.20 -3.02 -0.40
N GLY A 161 0.14 -2.70 0.35
CA GLY A 161 0.13 -1.60 1.34
C GLY A 161 1.31 -1.61 2.32
N HIS A 162 1.72 -2.78 2.80
CA HIS A 162 2.87 -2.89 3.70
C HIS A 162 4.19 -2.32 3.11
N ALA A 163 4.37 -2.26 1.78
CA ALA A 163 5.58 -1.78 1.10
C ALA A 163 5.52 -0.28 0.80
N HIS A 164 4.31 0.27 0.66
CA HIS A 164 4.09 1.66 0.26
C HIS A 164 3.94 2.57 1.48
N TYR A 165 3.49 2.01 2.61
CA TYR A 165 3.24 2.79 3.80
C TYR A 165 4.52 3.07 4.60
N GLY A 166 4.51 4.16 5.36
CA GLY A 166 5.52 4.46 6.38
C GLY A 166 4.89 4.98 7.65
N LEU A 167 5.10 4.29 8.76
CA LEU A 167 4.54 4.68 10.05
C LEU A 167 5.54 5.51 10.87
N VAL A 168 5.01 6.36 11.75
CA VAL A 168 5.82 7.15 12.68
C VAL A 168 6.65 6.27 13.61
N ASP A 169 7.81 6.79 14.01
CA ASP A 169 8.63 6.15 15.03
C ASP A 169 7.96 6.13 16.41
N GLY A 170 8.30 5.11 17.18
CA GLY A 170 7.90 4.94 18.57
C GLY A 170 6.65 4.07 18.73
N PRO A 171 6.04 4.08 19.93
CA PRO A 171 4.95 3.17 20.23
C PRO A 171 3.69 3.55 19.44
N LEU A 172 3.09 2.53 18.83
CA LEU A 172 1.76 2.55 18.25
C LEU A 172 0.75 1.98 19.25
N SER A 173 -0.54 2.20 18.99
CA SER A 173 -1.63 1.75 19.85
C SER A 173 -2.86 1.33 19.05
N ASP A 174 -3.56 0.31 19.52
CA ASP A 174 -4.87 -0.11 19.02
C ASP A 174 -6.02 0.47 19.85
N ASP A 175 -5.75 1.42 20.76
CA ASP A 175 -6.76 2.10 21.56
C ASP A 175 -7.57 3.06 20.67
N PRO A 176 -8.91 2.90 20.56
CA PRO A 176 -9.76 3.81 19.81
C PRO A 176 -9.68 5.28 20.27
N GLU A 177 -9.28 5.56 21.51
CA GLU A 177 -9.04 6.93 21.97
C GLU A 177 -7.77 7.55 21.36
N VAL A 178 -6.77 6.74 21.03
CA VAL A 178 -5.60 7.20 20.26
C VAL A 178 -6.03 7.53 18.83
N LEU A 179 -6.89 6.71 18.20
CA LEU A 179 -7.43 7.00 16.86
C LEU A 179 -8.16 8.36 16.79
N LYS A 180 -8.78 8.80 17.90
CA LYS A 180 -9.46 10.11 17.97
C LYS A 180 -8.50 11.29 18.13
N LYS A 181 -7.40 11.12 18.87
CA LYS A 181 -6.53 12.22 19.33
C LYS A 181 -5.22 12.30 18.56
N GLU A 182 -4.60 11.16 18.31
CA GLU A 182 -3.33 11.00 17.62
C GLU A 182 -3.44 9.85 16.59
N PRO A 183 -4.33 9.95 15.58
CA PRO A 183 -4.57 8.89 14.60
C PRO A 183 -3.32 8.37 13.88
N TRP A 184 -2.25 9.18 13.78
CA TRP A 184 -0.97 8.75 13.23
C TRP A 184 -0.21 7.73 14.10
N ARG A 185 -0.58 7.59 15.38
CA ARG A 185 -0.06 6.55 16.28
C ARG A 185 -0.98 5.33 16.37
N PHE A 186 -2.12 5.34 15.70
CA PHE A 186 -3.04 4.23 15.75
C PHE A 186 -2.63 3.12 14.78
N ALA A 187 -2.53 1.88 15.27
CA ALA A 187 -2.32 0.71 14.44
C ALA A 187 -2.88 -0.56 15.09
N VAL A 188 -3.40 -1.46 14.25
CA VAL A 188 -3.89 -2.79 14.62
C VAL A 188 -3.18 -3.82 13.74
N PRO A 189 -2.34 -4.70 14.31
CA PRO A 189 -1.92 -4.71 15.71
C PRO A 189 -1.03 -3.49 16.06
N PRO A 190 -0.80 -3.17 17.36
CA PRO A 190 0.16 -2.14 17.78
C PRO A 190 1.62 -2.42 17.38
N THR A 191 1.88 -3.62 16.85
CA THR A 191 3.17 -4.03 16.30
C THR A 191 3.22 -3.93 14.78
N ALA A 192 2.21 -3.35 14.14
CA ALA A 192 2.17 -3.19 12.69
C ALA A 192 3.42 -2.45 12.22
N HIS A 193 3.98 -2.92 11.12
CA HIS A 193 5.18 -2.35 10.54
C HIS A 193 5.02 -2.26 9.03
N ALA A 194 5.36 -1.10 8.48
CA ALA A 194 5.38 -0.83 7.06
C ALA A 194 6.82 -0.56 6.63
N TYR A 195 7.15 -0.96 5.41
CA TYR A 195 8.51 -1.07 4.91
C TYR A 195 8.88 0.03 3.90
N GLY A 196 8.03 1.05 3.68
CA GLY A 196 8.28 2.08 2.68
C GLY A 196 9.59 2.82 2.90
N ALA A 197 9.91 3.18 4.15
CA ALA A 197 11.18 3.84 4.49
C ALA A 197 12.38 2.92 4.27
N GLU A 198 12.26 1.64 4.63
CA GLU A 198 13.27 0.60 4.42
C GLU A 198 13.50 0.38 2.92
N PHE A 199 12.45 0.35 2.10
CA PHE A 199 12.57 0.22 0.65
C PHE A 199 13.26 1.42 0.00
N VAL A 200 13.00 2.66 0.48
CA VAL A 200 13.79 3.82 0.05
C VAL A 200 15.28 3.56 0.27
N GLN A 201 15.68 3.07 1.46
CA GLN A 201 17.09 2.79 1.75
C GLN A 201 17.65 1.62 0.93
N VAL A 202 16.92 0.49 0.85
CA VAL A 202 17.34 -0.70 0.10
C VAL A 202 17.58 -0.36 -1.37
N TYR A 203 16.65 0.35 -2.01
CA TYR A 203 16.81 0.76 -3.40
C TYR A 203 17.90 1.83 -3.59
N THR A 204 18.10 2.72 -2.60
CA THR A 204 19.24 3.63 -2.59
C THR A 204 20.57 2.89 -2.56
N ASP A 205 20.68 1.83 -1.75
CA ASP A 205 21.88 1.00 -1.64
C ASP A 205 22.14 0.20 -2.91
N LEU A 206 21.10 -0.35 -3.54
CA LEU A 206 21.20 -1.01 -4.84
C LEU A 206 21.64 -0.04 -5.94
N ALA A 207 21.09 1.19 -5.95
CA ALA A 207 21.52 2.23 -6.86
C ALA A 207 22.99 2.61 -6.64
N ALA A 208 23.44 2.71 -5.39
CA ALA A 208 24.83 3.00 -5.03
C ALA A 208 25.77 1.85 -5.43
N LEU A 209 25.36 0.59 -5.24
CA LEU A 209 26.09 -0.58 -5.71
C LEU A 209 26.21 -0.57 -7.24
N ALA A 210 25.12 -0.26 -7.96
CA ALA A 210 25.10 -0.21 -9.41
C ALA A 210 26.05 0.87 -9.94
N ALA A 211 26.04 2.06 -9.33
CA ALA A 211 26.96 3.14 -9.66
C ALA A 211 28.45 2.75 -9.48
N GLN A 212 28.75 1.82 -8.56
CA GLN A 212 30.11 1.34 -8.29
C GLN A 212 30.51 0.11 -9.13
N SER A 213 29.55 -0.54 -9.80
CA SER A 213 29.71 -1.88 -10.39
C SER A 213 30.65 -1.97 -11.59
N ARG A 214 30.95 -0.82 -12.23
CA ARG A 214 31.71 -0.71 -13.49
C ARG A 214 31.14 -1.55 -14.66
N LEU A 215 29.90 -2.02 -14.54
CA LEU A 215 29.21 -2.75 -15.60
C LEU A 215 28.84 -1.81 -16.76
N PRO A 216 28.79 -2.29 -18.01
CA PRO A 216 28.27 -1.53 -19.15
C PRO A 216 26.90 -0.89 -18.88
N SER A 217 26.02 -1.59 -18.16
CA SER A 217 24.67 -1.15 -17.80
C SER A 217 24.57 -0.40 -16.47
N ALA A 218 25.70 -0.06 -15.82
CA ALA A 218 25.72 0.53 -14.47
C ALA A 218 24.82 1.77 -14.33
N VAL A 219 24.79 2.63 -15.34
CA VAL A 219 23.93 3.83 -15.36
C VAL A 219 22.44 3.47 -15.41
N TRP A 220 22.09 2.45 -16.20
CA TRP A 220 20.71 1.98 -16.30
C TRP A 220 20.27 1.37 -14.97
N LEU A 221 21.07 0.46 -14.39
CA LEU A 221 20.76 -0.19 -13.12
C LEU A 221 20.66 0.82 -11.98
N GLN A 222 21.59 1.79 -11.93
CA GLN A 222 21.52 2.89 -10.96
C GLN A 222 20.19 3.64 -11.08
N ALA A 223 19.77 3.99 -12.29
CA ALA A 223 18.54 4.74 -12.52
C ALA A 223 17.28 3.91 -12.22
N ALA A 224 17.27 2.63 -12.58
CA ALA A 224 16.18 1.70 -12.27
C ALA A 224 15.96 1.60 -10.75
N PHE A 225 17.03 1.41 -9.98
CA PHE A 225 16.93 1.37 -8.51
C PHE A 225 16.66 2.76 -7.90
N ALA A 226 17.21 3.84 -8.46
CA ALA A 226 16.89 5.20 -8.02
C ALA A 226 15.40 5.52 -8.20
N GLY A 227 14.81 5.17 -9.34
CA GLY A 227 13.38 5.35 -9.58
C GLY A 227 12.53 4.54 -8.60
N ALA A 228 12.90 3.29 -8.31
CA ALA A 228 12.23 2.52 -7.27
C ALA A 228 12.36 3.16 -5.87
N ALA A 229 13.49 3.79 -5.55
CA ALA A 229 13.62 4.58 -4.32
C ALA A 229 12.73 5.84 -4.34
N PHE A 230 12.59 6.51 -5.49
CA PHE A 230 11.71 7.66 -5.66
C PHE A 230 10.26 7.30 -5.44
N HIS A 231 9.79 6.20 -6.03
CA HIS A 231 8.45 5.69 -5.83
C HIS A 231 8.06 5.64 -4.35
N HIS A 232 8.84 4.91 -3.55
CA HIS A 232 8.56 4.79 -2.12
C HIS A 232 8.70 6.13 -1.38
N LEU A 233 9.66 6.98 -1.76
CA LEU A 233 9.83 8.30 -1.17
C LEU A 233 8.64 9.23 -1.45
N GLU A 234 8.09 9.14 -2.67
CA GLU A 234 6.90 9.85 -3.13
C GLU A 234 5.65 9.35 -2.40
N ASP A 235 5.50 8.04 -2.19
CA ASP A 235 4.43 7.47 -1.35
C ASP A 235 4.48 8.02 0.07
N LEU A 236 5.65 8.06 0.71
CA LEU A 236 5.78 8.63 2.06
C LEU A 236 5.37 10.11 2.09
N CYS A 237 5.50 10.83 0.98
CA CYS A 237 5.06 12.23 0.86
C CYS A 237 3.54 12.35 0.68
N ASN A 238 2.91 11.36 0.04
CA ASN A 238 1.47 11.21 -0.02
C ASN A 238 0.93 10.81 1.35
N GLN A 239 0.18 11.72 1.97
CA GLN A 239 -0.15 11.65 3.39
C GLN A 239 -0.89 10.36 3.76
N ILE A 240 -1.80 9.88 2.93
CA ILE A 240 -2.62 8.69 3.24
C ILE A 240 -1.80 7.39 3.35
N HIS A 241 -0.57 7.35 2.84
CA HIS A 241 0.37 6.24 3.03
C HIS A 241 1.08 6.25 4.40
N THR A 242 0.82 7.24 5.26
CA THR A 242 1.57 7.38 6.52
C THR A 242 0.76 7.10 7.78
N VAL A 243 -0.44 6.53 7.62
CA VAL A 243 -1.34 6.09 8.70
C VAL A 243 -2.07 4.83 8.28
N GLN A 244 -2.38 3.91 9.20
CA GLN A 244 -3.04 2.66 8.83
C GLN A 244 -4.57 2.82 8.60
N VAL A 245 -5.26 3.53 9.50
CA VAL A 245 -6.73 3.72 9.44
C VAL A 245 -7.11 5.19 9.16
N GLY A 246 -6.31 6.14 9.64
CA GLY A 246 -6.48 7.57 9.35
C GLY A 246 -7.54 8.30 10.18
N ILE A 247 -8.75 7.76 10.37
CA ILE A 247 -9.85 8.45 11.08
C ILE A 247 -10.74 7.51 11.92
N TYR A 248 -11.34 8.04 12.99
CA TYR A 248 -12.24 7.30 13.89
C TYR A 248 -13.59 6.96 13.23
N GLU A 249 -14.03 7.79 12.30
CA GLU A 249 -15.28 7.66 11.55
C GLU A 249 -15.36 6.33 10.80
N PHE A 250 -14.22 5.79 10.33
CA PHE A 250 -14.16 4.47 9.72
C PHE A 250 -14.45 3.36 10.74
N LEU A 251 -13.84 3.41 11.93
CA LEU A 251 -14.05 2.43 12.98
C LEU A 251 -15.50 2.44 13.47
N GLU A 252 -16.04 3.63 13.75
CA GLU A 252 -17.43 3.81 14.17
C GLU A 252 -18.40 3.28 13.11
N THR A 253 -18.21 3.67 11.86
CA THR A 253 -19.07 3.23 10.76
C THR A 253 -18.98 1.72 10.55
N ALA A 254 -17.76 1.15 10.56
CA ALA A 254 -17.57 -0.29 10.40
C ALA A 254 -18.26 -1.08 11.51
N PHE A 255 -18.18 -0.61 12.75
CA PHE A 255 -18.89 -1.21 13.88
C PHE A 255 -20.41 -1.16 13.67
N LEU A 256 -20.96 0.00 13.33
CA LEU A 256 -22.41 0.18 13.11
C LEU A 256 -22.92 -0.69 11.96
N GLN A 257 -22.23 -0.69 10.81
CA GLN A 257 -22.59 -1.49 9.65
C GLN A 257 -22.53 -2.99 9.94
N SER A 258 -21.48 -3.47 10.62
CA SER A 258 -21.36 -4.89 11.01
C SER A 258 -22.52 -5.31 11.94
N LYS A 259 -22.88 -4.47 12.95
CA LYS A 259 -23.99 -4.78 13.86
C LYS A 259 -25.36 -4.69 13.21
N LEU A 260 -25.57 -3.73 12.32
CA LEU A 260 -26.81 -3.62 11.55
C LEU A 260 -26.98 -4.84 10.64
N ARG A 261 -25.90 -5.30 10.01
CA ARG A 261 -25.91 -6.50 9.17
C ARG A 261 -26.22 -7.76 9.98
N ASP A 262 -25.61 -7.91 11.16
CA ASP A 262 -25.94 -9.01 12.07
C ASP A 262 -27.42 -8.98 12.46
N LEU A 263 -28.00 -7.81 12.72
CA LEU A 263 -29.43 -7.70 13.02
C LEU A 263 -30.32 -8.09 11.82
N GLN A 264 -30.03 -7.54 10.63
CA GLN A 264 -30.80 -7.76 9.40
C GLN A 264 -30.79 -9.22 8.95
N THR A 265 -29.65 -9.90 9.13
CA THR A 265 -29.49 -11.32 8.76
C THR A 265 -29.91 -12.27 9.88
N LEU A 266 -30.39 -11.75 11.02
CA LEU A 266 -30.65 -12.51 12.25
C LEU A 266 -29.44 -13.37 12.65
N GLY A 267 -28.28 -12.73 12.76
CA GLY A 267 -27.01 -13.35 13.08
C GLY A 267 -26.54 -14.31 11.99
N GLY A 268 -26.85 -14.07 10.72
CA GLY A 268 -26.42 -14.92 9.60
C GLY A 268 -27.39 -16.02 9.18
N LEU A 269 -28.59 -16.11 9.77
CA LEU A 269 -29.60 -17.09 9.35
C LEU A 269 -30.24 -16.76 7.98
N PHE A 270 -30.35 -15.47 7.64
CA PHE A 270 -31.02 -14.99 6.44
C PHE A 270 -30.08 -14.27 5.46
N GLY A 271 -28.77 -14.43 5.61
CA GLY A 271 -27.78 -13.83 4.72
C GLY A 271 -26.38 -13.85 5.31
N GLU A 272 -25.40 -13.45 4.52
CA GLU A 272 -24.01 -13.41 4.95
C GLU A 272 -23.77 -12.30 5.98
N ARG A 273 -22.95 -12.58 6.99
CA ARG A 273 -22.47 -11.59 7.97
C ARG A 273 -21.19 -10.94 7.46
N HIS A 274 -20.93 -9.72 7.89
CA HIS A 274 -19.65 -9.05 7.63
C HIS A 274 -18.99 -8.67 8.95
N SER A 275 -17.70 -9.02 9.09
CA SER A 275 -16.90 -8.66 10.26
C SER A 275 -16.60 -7.17 10.28
N LEU A 276 -16.23 -6.65 11.45
CA LEU A 276 -15.76 -5.26 11.59
C LEU A 276 -14.55 -4.99 10.68
N GLU A 277 -13.63 -5.95 10.60
CA GLU A 277 -12.44 -5.88 9.76
C GLU A 277 -12.78 -5.79 8.27
N GLN A 278 -13.69 -6.65 7.77
CA GLN A 278 -14.12 -6.63 6.37
C GLN A 278 -14.72 -5.28 5.98
N VAL A 279 -15.57 -4.71 6.85
CA VAL A 279 -16.17 -3.40 6.60
C VAL A 279 -15.12 -2.29 6.71
N GLY A 280 -14.27 -2.32 7.74
CA GLY A 280 -13.21 -1.33 7.95
C GLY A 280 -12.22 -1.26 6.79
N LEU A 281 -11.69 -2.41 6.36
CA LEU A 281 -10.78 -2.50 5.22
C LEU A 281 -11.42 -1.95 3.94
N ARG A 282 -12.71 -2.24 3.71
CA ARG A 282 -13.45 -1.68 2.57
C ARG A 282 -13.56 -0.16 2.62
N LEU A 283 -13.87 0.41 3.79
CA LEU A 283 -13.98 1.86 3.95
C LEU A 283 -12.63 2.54 3.71
N ILE A 284 -11.56 2.00 4.28
CA ILE A 284 -10.19 2.51 4.11
C ILE A 284 -9.82 2.45 2.62
N ALA A 285 -9.95 1.28 1.98
CA ALA A 285 -9.59 1.09 0.57
C ALA A 285 -10.37 2.03 -0.36
N ASN A 286 -11.69 2.17 -0.16
CA ASN A 286 -12.52 3.04 -0.99
C ASN A 286 -12.07 4.50 -0.93
N HIS A 287 -11.78 5.02 0.27
CA HIS A 287 -11.41 6.43 0.43
C HIS A 287 -9.96 6.69 0.08
N HIS A 288 -9.08 5.69 0.27
CA HIS A 288 -7.69 5.76 -0.16
C HIS A 288 -7.63 5.90 -1.68
N LEU A 289 -8.17 4.93 -2.42
CA LEU A 289 -8.15 4.92 -3.89
C LEU A 289 -8.89 6.12 -4.50
N LEU A 290 -10.05 6.50 -3.94
CA LEU A 290 -10.76 7.71 -4.39
C LEU A 290 -9.88 8.96 -4.28
N SER A 291 -9.14 9.12 -3.18
CA SER A 291 -8.33 10.32 -2.95
C SER A 291 -7.22 10.43 -3.99
N GLU A 292 -6.51 9.34 -4.26
CA GLU A 292 -5.43 9.30 -5.24
C GLU A 292 -5.93 9.55 -6.65
N ASP A 293 -7.00 8.86 -7.05
CA ASP A 293 -7.56 8.98 -8.39
C ASP A 293 -8.14 10.37 -8.64
N LEU A 294 -8.81 10.94 -7.64
CA LEU A 294 -9.34 12.30 -7.74
C LEU A 294 -8.20 13.31 -7.90
N PHE A 295 -7.19 13.23 -7.03
CA PHE A 295 -6.03 14.14 -7.10
C PHE A 295 -5.34 14.07 -8.45
N ALA A 296 -5.02 12.86 -8.92
CA ALA A 296 -4.31 12.71 -10.17
C ALA A 296 -5.13 13.12 -11.40
N LYS A 297 -6.44 12.86 -11.40
CA LYS A 297 -7.34 13.29 -12.47
C LYS A 297 -7.34 14.82 -12.60
N HIS A 298 -7.32 15.54 -11.48
CA HIS A 298 -7.42 17.00 -11.46
C HIS A 298 -6.05 17.71 -11.39
N LEU A 299 -4.94 16.99 -11.19
CA LEU A 299 -3.59 17.55 -11.07
C LEU A 299 -3.22 18.54 -12.19
N GLY A 300 -3.61 18.23 -13.43
CA GLY A 300 -3.36 19.10 -14.59
C GLY A 300 -4.14 20.41 -14.60
N GLU A 301 -5.18 20.53 -13.78
CA GLU A 301 -6.05 21.70 -13.66
C GLU A 301 -5.69 22.58 -12.45
N MET A 302 -4.85 22.05 -11.54
CA MET A 302 -4.47 22.72 -10.29
C MET A 302 -3.41 23.82 -10.50
N GLN A 303 -3.43 24.81 -9.60
CA GLN A 303 -2.40 25.87 -9.57
C GLN A 303 -1.16 25.39 -8.81
N LEU A 304 -0.11 25.06 -9.54
CA LEU A 304 1.13 24.48 -8.99
C LEU A 304 2.24 25.51 -8.73
N ALA A 305 1.89 26.78 -8.50
CA ALA A 305 2.87 27.89 -8.47
C ALA A 305 4.01 27.71 -7.44
N ASP A 306 3.77 26.96 -6.36
CA ASP A 306 4.72 26.82 -5.26
C ASP A 306 5.38 25.43 -5.16
N ILE A 307 5.15 24.52 -6.12
CA ILE A 307 5.71 23.16 -6.05
C ILE A 307 7.24 23.14 -6.17
N ASP A 308 7.81 24.17 -6.79
CA ASP A 308 9.26 24.34 -6.94
C ASP A 308 9.94 24.97 -5.72
N GLN A 309 9.16 25.57 -4.81
CA GLN A 309 9.72 26.07 -3.57
C GLN A 309 10.06 24.87 -2.67
N PRO A 310 11.31 24.74 -2.19
CA PRO A 310 11.67 23.59 -1.35
C PRO A 310 10.87 23.61 -0.03
N ASP A 311 10.38 22.47 0.42
CA ASP A 311 9.95 22.32 1.82
C ASP A 311 11.21 22.38 2.70
N ALA A 312 11.40 23.49 3.42
CA ALA A 312 12.63 23.78 4.14
C ALA A 312 12.93 22.78 5.27
N GLU A 313 11.90 22.22 5.92
CA GLU A 313 12.08 21.25 6.99
C GLU A 313 12.57 19.92 6.44
N ILE A 314 11.98 19.47 5.32
CA ILE A 314 12.41 18.26 4.63
C ILE A 314 13.80 18.44 4.02
N ALA A 315 14.06 19.58 3.38
CA ALA A 315 15.36 19.85 2.76
C ALA A 315 16.51 19.91 3.77
N ALA A 316 16.25 20.35 4.99
CA ALA A 316 17.25 20.41 6.06
C ALA A 316 17.38 19.09 6.86
N ALA A 317 16.42 18.16 6.75
CA ALA A 317 16.38 16.96 7.56
C ALA A 317 17.53 16.00 7.22
N PRO A 318 18.29 15.48 8.21
CA PRO A 318 19.37 14.53 7.96
C PRO A 318 18.86 13.16 7.49
N ASP A 319 17.71 12.74 8.02
CA ASP A 319 17.00 11.52 7.64
C ASP A 319 15.72 11.92 6.91
N LEU A 320 15.73 11.72 5.59
CA LEU A 320 14.71 12.23 4.70
C LEU A 320 13.38 11.49 4.88
N ALA A 321 13.41 10.15 4.84
CA ALA A 321 12.22 9.32 4.94
C ALA A 321 11.51 9.52 6.29
N ARG A 322 12.27 9.51 7.40
CA ARG A 322 11.68 9.74 8.73
C ARG A 322 11.05 11.12 8.88
N ALA A 323 11.71 12.18 8.39
CA ALA A 323 11.18 13.53 8.48
C ALA A 323 9.91 13.71 7.63
N ILE A 324 9.87 13.06 6.46
CA ILE A 324 8.69 13.02 5.61
C ILE A 324 7.53 12.33 6.35
N VAL A 325 7.75 11.12 6.87
CA VAL A 325 6.73 10.35 7.59
C VAL A 325 6.16 11.13 8.78
N GLU A 326 7.02 11.74 9.62
CA GLU A 326 6.58 12.54 10.76
C GLU A 326 5.70 13.73 10.35
N ARG A 327 5.96 14.32 9.19
CA ARG A 327 5.20 15.48 8.67
C ARG A 327 3.91 15.04 7.97
N SER A 328 4.00 14.08 7.05
CA SER A 328 2.88 13.53 6.28
C SER A 328 1.82 12.91 7.18
N SER A 329 2.25 12.15 8.21
CA SER A 329 1.33 11.42 9.10
C SER A 329 0.43 12.34 9.92
N ARG A 330 0.88 13.56 10.23
CA ARG A 330 0.08 14.57 10.94
C ARG A 330 -1.02 15.16 10.06
N GLU A 331 -0.84 15.15 8.74
CA GLU A 331 -1.80 15.67 7.76
C GLU A 331 -2.77 14.58 7.25
N ALA A 332 -2.35 13.32 7.23
CA ALA A 332 -3.12 12.19 6.70
C ALA A 332 -4.55 12.03 7.25
N PRO A 333 -4.81 12.22 8.56
CA PRO A 333 -6.16 12.15 9.10
C PRO A 333 -7.10 13.20 8.49
N GLN A 334 -6.57 14.38 8.14
CA GLN A 334 -7.36 15.43 7.52
C GLN A 334 -7.68 15.08 6.07
N VAL A 335 -6.73 14.48 5.32
CA VAL A 335 -6.99 13.98 3.97
C VAL A 335 -8.15 12.99 3.96
N TYR A 336 -8.07 11.97 4.81
CA TYR A 336 -9.16 10.98 4.96
C TYR A 336 -10.49 11.61 5.39
N ARG A 337 -10.47 12.59 6.31
CA ARG A 337 -11.69 13.29 6.75
C ARG A 337 -12.32 14.10 5.62
N LEU A 338 -11.53 14.73 4.76
CA LEU A 338 -12.02 15.47 3.61
C LEU A 338 -12.59 14.51 2.56
N ALA A 339 -11.86 13.43 2.25
CA ALA A 339 -12.35 12.36 1.38
C ALA A 339 -13.68 11.78 1.87
N TRP A 340 -13.80 11.51 3.16
CA TRP A 340 -15.06 11.07 3.77
C TRP A 340 -16.21 12.08 3.58
N ARG A 341 -15.92 13.38 3.66
CA ARG A 341 -16.92 14.45 3.53
C ARG A 341 -17.40 14.66 2.10
N PHE A 342 -16.49 14.59 1.12
CA PHE A 342 -16.85 14.79 -0.28
C PHE A 342 -17.29 13.50 -0.98
N SER A 343 -16.99 12.31 -0.46
CA SER A 343 -17.37 11.05 -1.10
C SER A 343 -18.88 10.85 -1.15
N THR A 344 -19.36 10.03 -2.07
CA THR A 344 -20.78 9.64 -2.13
C THR A 344 -21.14 8.70 -1.00
N LYS A 345 -22.43 8.68 -0.62
CA LYS A 345 -22.95 7.71 0.34
C LYS A 345 -22.60 6.26 -0.03
N THR A 346 -22.59 5.93 -1.33
CA THR A 346 -22.28 4.58 -1.82
C THR A 346 -20.90 4.10 -1.38
N LEU A 347 -19.89 4.97 -1.31
CA LEU A 347 -18.56 4.59 -0.82
C LEU A 347 -18.52 4.50 0.71
N ARG A 348 -19.27 5.35 1.41
CA ARG A 348 -19.41 5.31 2.87
C ARG A 348 -20.21 4.11 3.38
N ASP A 349 -21.04 3.49 2.54
CA ASP A 349 -21.78 2.27 2.85
C ASP A 349 -20.91 1.00 2.83
N GLY A 350 -19.61 1.14 2.53
CA GLY A 350 -18.61 0.07 2.66
C GLY A 350 -19.02 -1.18 1.87
N VAL A 351 -19.05 -2.33 2.56
CA VAL A 351 -19.38 -3.64 1.93
C VAL A 351 -20.83 -3.69 1.43
N SER A 352 -21.73 -2.85 1.96
CA SER A 352 -23.12 -2.76 1.49
C SER A 352 -23.30 -1.78 0.32
N GLY A 353 -22.24 -1.06 -0.05
CA GLY A 353 -22.24 -0.07 -1.11
C GLY A 353 -21.47 -0.54 -2.33
N HIS A 354 -20.43 0.21 -2.70
CA HIS A 354 -19.56 -0.10 -3.84
C HIS A 354 -18.12 -0.38 -3.39
N GLU A 355 -17.47 -1.33 -4.06
CA GLU A 355 -16.03 -1.54 -3.99
C GLU A 355 -15.39 -0.64 -5.04
N TYR A 356 -14.86 0.50 -4.59
CA TYR A 356 -14.14 1.40 -5.49
C TYR A 356 -12.90 0.68 -6.01
N ASP A 357 -12.76 0.68 -7.33
CA ASP A 357 -11.67 0.04 -8.01
C ASP A 357 -11.34 0.82 -9.29
N GLY A 358 -10.38 1.73 -9.18
CA GLY A 358 -9.85 2.46 -10.34
C GLY A 358 -9.39 1.52 -11.46
N SER A 359 -8.90 0.32 -11.10
CA SER A 359 -8.49 -0.73 -12.03
C SER A 359 -9.65 -1.27 -12.89
N LYS A 360 -10.90 -1.10 -12.46
CA LYS A 360 -12.12 -1.49 -13.19
C LYS A 360 -12.75 -0.33 -13.97
N GLY A 361 -12.10 0.83 -13.99
CA GLY A 361 -12.54 2.02 -14.73
C GLY A 361 -13.55 2.87 -13.98
N ASP A 362 -13.56 2.82 -12.64
CA ASP A 362 -14.30 3.80 -11.84
C ASP A 362 -13.77 5.22 -12.14
N ASP A 363 -14.69 6.14 -12.40
CA ASP A 363 -14.38 7.56 -12.53
C ASP A 363 -14.49 8.23 -11.14
N PRO A 364 -13.41 8.79 -10.56
CA PRO A 364 -13.47 9.41 -9.24
C PRO A 364 -14.54 10.51 -9.14
N ASP A 365 -14.80 11.27 -10.22
CA ASP A 365 -15.82 12.33 -10.23
C ASP A 365 -17.25 11.80 -10.06
N ALA A 366 -17.49 10.53 -10.39
CA ALA A 366 -18.79 9.89 -10.20
C ALA A 366 -19.08 9.56 -8.73
N TYR A 367 -18.03 9.50 -7.91
CA TYR A 367 -18.11 9.14 -6.50
C TYR A 367 -17.91 10.32 -5.54
N VAL A 368 -18.01 11.54 -6.07
CA VAL A 368 -17.98 12.79 -5.31
C VAL A 368 -19.38 13.42 -5.27
N GLU A 369 -19.79 13.91 -4.10
CA GLU A 369 -21.05 14.63 -3.90
C GLU A 369 -21.01 16.02 -4.56
N ARG A 370 -22.14 16.49 -5.10
CA ARG A 370 -22.22 17.80 -5.80
C ARG A 370 -22.70 18.94 -4.93
N THR A 371 -22.54 18.82 -3.62
CA THR A 371 -22.99 19.82 -2.63
C THR A 371 -21.96 20.95 -2.48
N PRO A 372 -22.36 22.15 -2.00
CA PRO A 372 -21.41 23.21 -1.64
C PRO A 372 -20.38 22.75 -0.61
N GLU A 373 -20.78 21.91 0.34
CA GLU A 373 -19.90 21.37 1.39
C GLU A 373 -18.85 20.43 0.82
N ALA A 374 -19.21 19.59 -0.16
CA ALA A 374 -18.27 18.70 -0.84
C ALA A 374 -17.26 19.49 -1.68
N ARG A 375 -17.72 20.52 -2.41
CA ARG A 375 -16.80 21.41 -3.15
C ARG A 375 -15.79 22.09 -2.25
N ALA A 376 -16.23 22.66 -1.12
CA ALA A 376 -15.32 23.28 -0.15
C ALA A 376 -14.34 22.26 0.46
N ALA A 377 -14.76 21.00 0.66
CA ALA A 377 -13.88 19.95 1.15
C ALA A 377 -12.83 19.53 0.10
N ILE A 378 -13.17 19.52 -1.19
CA ILE A 378 -12.23 19.26 -2.29
C ILE A 378 -11.20 20.38 -2.39
N GLU A 379 -11.63 21.65 -2.32
CA GLU A 379 -10.72 22.79 -2.32
C GLU A 379 -9.70 22.69 -1.17
N GLU A 380 -10.15 22.32 0.05
CA GLU A 380 -9.27 22.10 1.19
C GLU A 380 -8.34 20.89 0.97
N PHE A 381 -8.86 19.81 0.37
CA PHE A 381 -8.12 18.59 0.06
C PHE A 381 -6.97 18.88 -0.92
N ASP A 382 -7.25 19.57 -2.02
CA ASP A 382 -6.25 19.95 -3.03
C ASP A 382 -5.10 20.75 -2.41
N VAL A 383 -5.40 21.65 -1.46
CA VAL A 383 -4.36 22.42 -0.76
C VAL A 383 -3.44 21.52 0.07
N ILE A 384 -3.95 20.43 0.66
CA ILE A 384 -3.12 19.48 1.42
C ILE A 384 -2.30 18.59 0.48
N GLU A 385 -2.92 18.08 -0.58
CA GLU A 385 -2.25 17.25 -1.59
C GLU A 385 -1.13 18.02 -2.30
N ILE A 386 -1.33 19.30 -2.65
CA ILE A 386 -0.28 20.15 -3.22
C ILE A 386 0.91 20.30 -2.27
N ARG A 387 0.69 20.33 -0.94
CA ARG A 387 1.80 20.31 0.03
C ARG A 387 2.55 18.97 0.01
N GLY A 388 1.84 17.86 -0.12
CA GLY A 388 2.42 16.52 -0.32
C GLY A 388 3.26 16.46 -1.60
N LEU A 389 2.73 16.99 -2.70
CA LEU A 389 3.42 17.08 -3.99
C LEU A 389 4.70 17.91 -3.91
N ARG A 390 4.64 19.10 -3.30
CA ARG A 390 5.82 19.95 -3.04
C ARG A 390 6.87 19.20 -2.20
N ARG A 391 6.41 18.45 -1.19
CA ARG A 391 7.28 17.61 -0.34
C ARG A 391 7.99 16.55 -1.17
N ALA A 392 7.26 15.85 -2.05
CA ALA A 392 7.80 14.81 -2.93
C ALA A 392 8.84 15.37 -3.90
N VAL A 393 8.54 16.48 -4.59
CA VAL A 393 9.51 17.16 -5.48
C VAL A 393 10.77 17.57 -4.71
N THR A 394 10.61 18.11 -3.49
CA THR A 394 11.74 18.45 -2.62
C THR A 394 12.55 17.20 -2.25
N ALA A 395 11.87 16.11 -1.89
CA ALA A 395 12.48 14.87 -1.45
C ALA A 395 13.32 14.22 -2.56
N VAL A 396 12.79 14.11 -3.78
CA VAL A 396 13.51 13.57 -4.94
C VAL A 396 14.75 14.42 -5.27
N ARG A 397 14.62 15.75 -5.26
CA ARG A 397 15.76 16.67 -5.48
C ARG A 397 16.84 16.50 -4.40
N GLU A 398 16.42 16.37 -3.15
CA GLU A 398 17.33 16.20 -2.03
C GLU A 398 18.01 14.83 -2.01
N TRP A 399 17.29 13.77 -2.37
CA TRP A 399 17.88 12.46 -2.59
C TRP A 399 18.98 12.55 -3.65
N GLN A 400 18.67 13.14 -4.81
CA GLN A 400 19.63 13.29 -5.92
C GLN A 400 20.85 14.11 -5.51
N ARG A 401 20.67 15.16 -4.70
CA ARG A 401 21.75 16.00 -4.18
C ARG A 401 22.67 15.26 -3.20
N ARG A 402 22.11 14.34 -2.42
CA ARG A 402 22.82 13.61 -1.35
C ARG A 402 23.41 12.29 -1.82
N PHE A 403 22.90 11.71 -2.90
CA PHE A 403 23.32 10.43 -3.43
C PHE A 403 24.83 10.39 -3.78
N PRO A 404 25.56 9.29 -3.49
CA PRO A 404 25.10 8.04 -2.87
C PRO A 404 24.99 8.09 -1.34
N GLY A 405 25.28 9.22 -0.72
CA GLY A 405 25.26 9.39 0.73
C GLY A 405 26.38 8.63 1.43
N LYS A 406 26.18 8.37 2.73
CA LYS A 406 27.08 7.53 3.52
C LYS A 406 26.87 6.07 3.11
N PRO A 407 27.94 5.28 2.87
CA PRO A 407 27.80 3.86 2.59
C PRO A 407 26.98 3.17 3.68
N HIS A 408 25.98 2.41 3.24
CA HIS A 408 25.14 1.59 4.07
C HIS A 408 25.11 0.18 3.48
N ASP A 409 25.09 -0.82 4.35
CA ASP A 409 25.00 -2.23 3.97
C ASP A 409 23.63 -2.74 4.42
N PRO A 410 22.72 -3.08 3.48
CA PRO A 410 21.37 -3.51 3.83
C PRO A 410 21.30 -4.95 4.35
N VAL A 411 22.37 -5.74 4.20
CA VAL A 411 22.36 -7.18 4.45
C VAL A 411 22.01 -7.53 5.90
N PRO A 412 22.55 -6.87 6.93
CA PRO A 412 22.17 -7.14 8.32
C PRO A 412 20.67 -6.94 8.60
N GLN A 413 20.06 -5.87 8.07
CA GLN A 413 18.62 -5.64 8.27
C GLN A 413 17.77 -6.67 7.52
N LEU A 414 18.15 -7.02 6.28
CA LEU A 414 17.43 -8.02 5.49
C LEU A 414 17.53 -9.41 6.14
N VAL A 415 18.70 -9.81 6.65
CA VAL A 415 18.86 -11.05 7.43
C VAL A 415 17.94 -11.04 8.66
N ALA A 416 17.92 -9.95 9.43
CA ALA A 416 17.05 -9.82 10.58
C ALA A 416 15.55 -9.89 10.19
N TYR A 417 15.17 -9.26 9.08
CA TYR A 417 13.82 -9.37 8.52
C TYR A 417 13.43 -10.82 8.26
N HIS A 418 14.28 -11.61 7.60
CA HIS A 418 13.98 -13.01 7.29
C HIS A 418 13.79 -13.87 8.54
N GLU A 419 14.60 -13.63 9.58
CA GLU A 419 14.46 -14.31 10.88
C GLU A 419 13.14 -13.95 11.56
N GLN A 420 12.77 -12.66 11.55
CA GLN A 420 11.51 -12.19 12.11
C GLN A 420 10.29 -12.70 11.33
N ALA A 421 10.34 -12.68 10.00
CA ALA A 421 9.30 -13.24 9.14
C ALA A 421 9.13 -14.74 9.41
N ALA A 422 10.22 -15.49 9.60
CA ALA A 422 10.16 -16.89 10.00
C ALA A 422 9.50 -17.11 11.37
N ALA A 423 9.83 -16.28 12.35
CA ALA A 423 9.21 -16.33 13.68
C ALA A 423 7.70 -16.02 13.62
N ARG A 424 7.30 -14.98 12.87
CA ARG A 424 5.88 -14.66 12.64
C ARG A 424 5.15 -15.79 11.93
N ARG A 425 5.73 -16.35 10.87
CA ARG A 425 5.18 -17.52 10.16
C ARG A 425 4.97 -18.72 11.08
N ALA A 426 5.91 -18.99 12.00
CA ALA A 426 5.78 -20.10 12.94
C ALA A 426 4.59 -19.95 13.92
N ALA A 427 4.21 -18.71 14.23
CA ALA A 427 3.04 -18.40 15.06
C ALA A 427 1.74 -18.18 14.26
N TYR A 428 1.84 -18.04 12.93
CA TYR A 428 0.73 -17.71 12.06
C TYR A 428 -0.31 -18.84 12.02
N LYS A 429 -1.57 -18.45 12.15
CA LYS A 429 -2.72 -19.32 11.97
C LYS A 429 -3.61 -18.71 10.90
N PRO A 430 -3.85 -19.40 9.77
CA PRO A 430 -4.80 -18.94 8.78
C PRO A 430 -6.16 -18.65 9.47
N PRO A 431 -6.81 -17.52 9.17
CA PRO A 431 -8.13 -17.25 9.70
C PRO A 431 -9.09 -18.37 9.26
N ALA A 432 -9.86 -18.93 10.20
CA ALA A 432 -10.91 -19.90 9.86
C ALA A 432 -11.87 -19.26 8.85
N SER A 433 -12.12 -19.94 7.72
CA SER A 433 -12.94 -19.52 6.57
C SER A 433 -13.62 -18.15 6.73
N GLY A 434 -13.22 -17.15 5.93
CA GLY A 434 -13.55 -15.72 6.06
C GLY A 434 -15.03 -15.30 6.12
N HIS A 435 -15.97 -16.23 6.26
CA HIS A 435 -17.37 -15.96 6.56
C HIS A 435 -17.64 -16.20 8.06
N PRO A 436 -18.06 -15.17 8.81
CA PRO A 436 -18.48 -15.36 10.19
C PRO A 436 -19.63 -16.36 10.25
N GLY A 437 -19.50 -17.42 11.05
CA GLY A 437 -20.59 -18.37 11.30
C GLY A 437 -21.82 -17.71 11.95
N VAL A 438 -22.88 -18.49 12.18
CA VAL A 438 -24.13 -17.95 12.76
C VAL A 438 -23.90 -17.41 14.18
N ALA A 439 -24.23 -16.13 14.40
CA ALA A 439 -24.24 -15.52 15.72
C ALA A 439 -25.58 -15.82 16.44
N TRP A 440 -25.67 -17.01 17.01
CA TRP A 440 -26.88 -17.54 17.67
C TRP A 440 -27.51 -16.64 18.74
N GLY A 441 -26.76 -15.70 19.31
CA GLY A 441 -27.29 -14.69 20.24
C GLY A 441 -28.45 -13.88 19.65
N TYR A 442 -28.42 -13.56 18.36
CA TYR A 442 -29.50 -12.83 17.67
C TYR A 442 -30.78 -13.68 17.54
N PRO A 443 -30.76 -14.89 16.94
CA PRO A 443 -31.91 -15.79 16.90
C PRO A 443 -32.51 -16.10 18.28
N ILE A 444 -31.65 -16.41 19.26
CA ILE A 444 -32.09 -16.75 20.62
C ILE A 444 -32.82 -15.57 21.26
N SER A 445 -32.31 -14.35 21.09
CA SER A 445 -32.96 -13.14 21.61
C SER A 445 -34.34 -12.91 21.00
N VAL A 446 -34.51 -13.13 19.70
CA VAL A 446 -35.82 -13.03 19.04
C VAL A 446 -36.79 -14.08 19.56
N VAL A 447 -36.36 -15.33 19.70
CA VAL A 447 -37.19 -16.41 20.27
C VAL A 447 -37.60 -16.08 21.71
N ALA A 448 -36.68 -15.57 22.53
CA ALA A 448 -36.96 -15.16 23.91
C ALA A 448 -37.98 -14.00 23.96
N LEU A 449 -37.84 -12.99 23.10
CA LEU A 449 -38.77 -11.85 23.02
C LEU A 449 -40.17 -12.29 22.55
N LEU A 450 -40.25 -13.16 21.55
CA LEU A 450 -41.53 -13.75 21.10
C LEU A 450 -42.16 -14.59 22.21
N GLY A 451 -41.37 -15.41 22.91
CA GLY A 451 -41.83 -16.18 24.06
C GLY A 451 -42.39 -15.29 25.18
N ALA A 452 -41.70 -14.19 25.51
CA ALA A 452 -42.14 -13.21 26.50
C ALA A 452 -43.43 -12.50 26.06
N ALA A 453 -43.54 -12.10 24.79
CA ALA A 453 -44.73 -11.48 24.22
C ALA A 453 -45.95 -12.43 24.27
N VAL A 454 -45.76 -13.70 23.92
CA VAL A 454 -46.79 -14.74 24.01
C VAL A 454 -47.20 -14.98 25.46
N ALA A 455 -46.25 -15.06 26.40
CA ALA A 455 -46.53 -15.22 27.82
C ALA A 455 -47.31 -14.03 28.40
N PHE A 456 -46.96 -12.80 27.99
CA PHE A 456 -47.67 -11.59 28.38
C PHE A 456 -49.09 -11.55 27.82
N ALA A 457 -49.28 -11.88 26.54
CA ALA A 457 -50.59 -11.97 25.91
C ALA A 457 -51.48 -13.02 26.60
N ARG A 458 -50.94 -14.19 26.91
CA ARG A 458 -51.64 -15.26 27.67
C ARG A 458 -51.99 -14.85 29.11
N ARG A 459 -51.18 -14.00 29.74
CA ARG A 459 -51.47 -13.47 31.09
C ARG A 459 -52.59 -12.43 31.06
N LYS A 460 -52.66 -11.61 30.01
CA LYS A 460 -53.76 -10.65 29.79
C LYS A 460 -55.09 -11.32 29.44
N SER A 461 -55.06 -12.48 28.78
CA SER A 461 -56.27 -13.22 28.40
C SER A 461 -56.80 -14.19 29.47
N ARG A 462 -56.16 -14.28 30.65
CA ARG A 462 -56.72 -15.02 31.78
C ARG A 462 -57.82 -14.17 32.45
N PRO A 463 -59.08 -14.66 32.52
CA PRO A 463 -60.13 -13.97 33.24
C PRO A 463 -59.79 -13.86 34.73
N PRO A 464 -60.25 -12.82 35.45
CA PRO A 464 -60.03 -12.71 36.88
C PRO A 464 -60.59 -13.96 37.58
N LYS A 465 -59.82 -14.53 38.51
CA LYS A 465 -60.32 -15.61 39.36
C LYS A 465 -61.56 -15.08 40.09
N ALA A 466 -62.71 -15.71 39.84
CA ALA A 466 -63.92 -15.45 40.61
C ALA A 466 -63.61 -15.71 42.10
N ALA A 467 -63.89 -14.70 42.93
CA ALA A 467 -63.78 -14.75 44.37
C ALA A 467 -64.98 -15.47 44.98
#